data_AF-A0AA86V8E6-F1
#
_entry.id   AF-A0AA86V8E6-F1
#
_cell.length_a   1.000
_cell.length_b   1.000
_cell.length_c   1.000
_cell.angle_alpha   90.00
_cell.angle_beta   90.00
_cell.angle_gamma   90.00
#
_symmetry.space_group_name_H-M   'P 1'
#
loop_
_entity.id
_entity.type
_entity.pdbx_description
1 polymer ?
#
loop_
_entity_poly.entity_id
_entity_poly.type
_entity_poly.pdbx_seq_one_letter_code
_entity_poly.pdbx_strand_id
1 'polypeptide(L)'
;MTQIHHMIQNHSYSYMMDGTEIKSSVDVIACGSLNNTNNPATTTITNPPHSRLPLLTKIHAGYFFVCLSFGAQALLWKSLSKHNKDSNTLWHGFNLMPSVAFLLLWCVALLTATTLSLLFLLKCILHFDTVKEEFSHHTGMNCMYAPWISWLLMLQSAPMIVHTTCYYKVLCLAFSFVIFLIDLKLYGQWFTTKKQFLSTVANPTSQVSVIGNLVSAQVIAEIGWKESAVLMFSLGLVFYLVIFITLYQRLTVLRPGYFLFIAAPSVASLAWKSISGAFVTPSKMLLFLSLFLFMSQVTFFSDFNILEL
;
A
#
# COMPACT_ATOMS: atom_id res chain seq x y z
N MET A 1 -51.81 29.93 -4.56
CA MET A 1 -51.29 28.56 -4.78
C MET A 1 -51.44 28.10 -6.24
N THR A 2 -51.61 29.00 -7.22
CA THR A 2 -51.88 28.64 -8.63
C THR A 2 -50.93 29.33 -9.63
N GLN A 3 -49.90 30.04 -9.13
CA GLN A 3 -48.90 30.75 -9.95
C GLN A 3 -47.50 30.10 -9.92
N ILE A 4 -47.22 29.24 -8.93
CA ILE A 4 -45.92 28.52 -8.84
C ILE A 4 -45.94 27.23 -9.69
N HIS A 5 -47.10 26.60 -9.85
CA HIS A 5 -47.23 25.37 -10.63
C HIS A 5 -47.01 25.59 -12.14
N HIS A 6 -47.30 26.79 -12.65
CA HIS A 6 -47.12 27.13 -14.07
C HIS A 6 -45.68 27.51 -14.43
N MET A 7 -44.84 27.82 -13.43
CA MET A 7 -43.43 28.15 -13.61
C MET A 7 -42.53 26.90 -13.59
N ILE A 8 -42.92 25.85 -12.87
CA ILE A 8 -42.20 24.56 -12.81
C ILE A 8 -42.44 23.74 -14.08
N GLN A 9 -43.61 23.86 -14.71
CA GLN A 9 -43.92 23.08 -15.91
C GLN A 9 -43.24 23.64 -17.18
N ASN A 10 -43.06 24.97 -17.29
CA ASN A 10 -42.35 25.58 -18.42
C ASN A 10 -40.82 25.41 -18.36
N HIS A 11 -40.24 25.19 -17.18
CA HIS A 11 -38.79 24.96 -17.07
C HIS A 11 -38.36 23.52 -17.41
N SER A 12 -39.31 22.58 -17.40
CA SER A 12 -39.09 21.16 -17.72
C SER A 12 -39.19 20.82 -19.21
N TYR A 13 -39.77 21.70 -20.05
CA TYR A 13 -39.83 21.48 -21.51
C TYR A 13 -38.65 22.08 -22.29
N SER A 14 -37.84 22.94 -21.66
CA SER A 14 -36.71 23.60 -22.34
C SER A 14 -35.39 22.81 -22.32
N TYR A 15 -35.34 21.66 -21.66
CA TYR A 15 -34.16 20.76 -21.64
C TYR A 15 -34.36 19.47 -22.46
N MET A 16 -35.46 19.36 -23.22
CA MET A 16 -35.79 18.17 -24.01
C MET A 16 -35.54 18.30 -25.53
N MET A 17 -34.81 19.32 -25.98
CA MET A 17 -34.42 19.46 -27.39
C MET A 17 -33.01 20.04 -27.51
N ASP A 18 -32.00 19.25 -27.17
CA ASP A 18 -30.72 19.33 -27.87
C ASP A 18 -30.19 17.91 -28.04
N GLY A 19 -30.42 17.37 -29.24
CA GLY A 19 -29.96 16.06 -29.63
C GLY A 19 -28.50 16.14 -30.08
N THR A 20 -27.63 15.40 -29.41
CA THR A 20 -26.41 14.91 -30.05
C THR A 20 -26.17 13.48 -29.56
N GLU A 21 -26.35 12.54 -30.48
CA GLU A 21 -26.06 11.13 -30.31
C GLU A 21 -24.62 10.92 -29.83
N ILE A 22 -24.43 10.46 -28.59
CA ILE A 22 -23.15 9.94 -28.14
C ILE A 22 -23.12 8.45 -28.53
N LYS A 23 -22.56 8.19 -29.71
CA LYS A 23 -22.23 6.86 -30.22
C LYS A 23 -21.22 6.20 -29.26
N SER A 24 -21.68 5.18 -28.55
CA SER A 24 -20.86 4.29 -27.72
C SER A 24 -19.91 3.47 -28.61
N SER A 25 -18.67 3.92 -28.80
CA SER A 25 -17.60 3.08 -29.35
C SER A 25 -17.07 2.18 -28.23
N VAL A 26 -17.63 0.97 -28.16
CA VAL A 26 -17.02 -0.16 -27.45
C VAL A 26 -16.11 -0.85 -28.46
N ASP A 27 -14.81 -0.60 -28.39
CA ASP A 27 -13.83 -1.44 -29.08
C ASP A 27 -13.52 -2.66 -28.19
N VAL A 28 -14.28 -3.72 -28.44
CA VAL A 28 -13.90 -5.09 -28.09
C VAL A 28 -12.84 -5.54 -29.09
N ILE A 29 -11.55 -5.45 -28.73
CA ILE A 29 -10.50 -6.10 -29.52
C ILE A 29 -10.42 -7.56 -29.08
N ALA A 30 -11.26 -8.38 -29.71
CA ALA A 30 -11.06 -9.82 -29.82
C ALA A 30 -9.92 -10.08 -30.82
N CYS A 31 -8.86 -10.76 -30.40
CA CYS A 31 -7.82 -11.22 -31.31
C CYS A 31 -8.32 -12.43 -32.11
N GLY A 32 -8.83 -12.17 -33.31
CA GLY A 32 -9.10 -13.17 -34.34
C GLY A 32 -7.92 -13.28 -35.32
N SER A 33 -7.46 -14.51 -35.52
CA SER A 33 -6.51 -14.94 -36.55
C SER A 33 -7.12 -14.87 -37.95
N LEU A 34 -6.46 -14.22 -38.93
CA LEU A 34 -6.19 -14.77 -40.28
C LEU A 34 -5.27 -13.86 -41.14
N ASN A 35 -4.46 -14.53 -41.97
CA ASN A 35 -3.56 -14.07 -43.04
C ASN A 35 -4.25 -13.10 -44.05
N ASN A 36 -3.58 -12.24 -44.85
CA ASN A 36 -2.53 -12.54 -45.82
C ASN A 36 -2.03 -11.26 -46.58
N THR A 37 -0.83 -11.36 -47.19
CA THR A 37 -0.34 -10.70 -48.44
C THR A 37 0.31 -9.30 -48.47
N ASN A 38 1.65 -9.32 -48.51
CA ASN A 38 2.62 -8.67 -49.44
C ASN A 38 2.56 -7.17 -49.80
N ASN A 39 3.62 -6.43 -49.41
CA ASN A 39 4.39 -5.50 -50.27
C ASN A 39 5.79 -5.24 -49.63
N PRO A 40 6.90 -5.22 -50.41
CA PRO A 40 8.24 -5.07 -49.86
C PRO A 40 8.66 -3.60 -49.84
N ALA A 41 8.65 -2.97 -48.66
CA ALA A 41 9.34 -1.71 -48.43
C ALA A 41 10.48 -1.96 -47.44
N THR A 42 11.70 -1.73 -47.92
CA THR A 42 12.99 -1.87 -47.26
C THR A 42 12.94 -1.32 -45.83
N THR A 43 12.75 -2.21 -44.87
CA THR A 43 12.88 -1.90 -43.44
C THR A 43 14.37 -1.97 -43.14
N THR A 44 15.00 -0.81 -42.99
CA THR A 44 16.24 -0.72 -42.21
C THR A 44 15.91 -1.20 -40.80
N ILE A 45 16.21 -2.47 -40.53
CA ILE A 45 16.16 -3.07 -39.20
C ILE A 45 17.30 -2.42 -38.42
N THR A 46 17.05 -1.25 -37.84
CA THR A 46 17.79 -0.80 -36.67
C THR A 46 17.37 -1.73 -35.53
N ASN A 47 18.14 -2.80 -35.36
CA ASN A 47 18.06 -3.66 -34.19
C ASN A 47 18.05 -2.76 -32.94
N PRO A 48 17.03 -2.84 -32.05
CA PRO A 48 17.14 -2.16 -30.77
C PRO A 48 18.37 -2.72 -30.05
N PRO A 49 19.17 -1.87 -29.38
CA PRO A 49 20.40 -2.29 -28.74
C PRO A 49 20.05 -3.43 -27.78
N HIS A 50 20.76 -4.57 -27.92
CA HIS A 50 20.60 -5.77 -27.10
C HIS A 50 20.26 -5.42 -25.64
N SER A 51 18.98 -5.55 -25.26
CA SER A 51 18.54 -5.31 -23.90
C SER A 51 19.14 -6.40 -23.02
N ARG A 52 20.13 -6.02 -22.21
CA ARG A 52 20.83 -6.95 -21.34
C ARG A 52 19.86 -7.38 -20.23
N LEU A 53 19.20 -8.53 -20.44
CA LEU A 53 18.17 -9.16 -19.61
C LEU A 53 16.76 -8.54 -19.68
N PRO A 54 15.90 -8.95 -20.64
CA PRO A 54 14.49 -8.53 -20.70
C PRO A 54 13.62 -9.07 -19.55
N LEU A 55 14.14 -10.00 -18.74
CA LEU A 55 13.47 -10.46 -17.53
C LEU A 55 13.44 -9.36 -16.44
N LEU A 56 14.48 -8.51 -16.40
CA LEU A 56 14.68 -7.52 -15.35
C LEU A 56 13.73 -6.33 -15.48
N THR A 57 13.27 -6.03 -16.69
CA THR A 57 12.28 -4.98 -16.95
C THR A 57 10.88 -5.36 -16.48
N LYS A 58 10.56 -6.66 -16.31
CA LYS A 58 9.27 -7.14 -15.79
C LYS A 58 9.13 -7.00 -14.27
N ILE A 59 10.23 -6.80 -13.53
CA ILE A 59 10.20 -6.70 -12.07
C ILE A 59 9.72 -5.29 -11.68
N HIS A 60 8.57 -5.20 -11.01
CA HIS A 60 7.96 -3.97 -10.51
C HIS A 60 8.18 -3.81 -9.00
N ALA A 61 8.24 -2.57 -8.51
CA ALA A 61 8.36 -2.29 -7.07
C ALA A 61 7.23 -2.93 -6.23
N GLY A 62 6.07 -3.22 -6.83
CA GLY A 62 4.97 -3.93 -6.18
C GLY A 62 5.30 -5.34 -5.68
N TYR A 63 6.32 -6.02 -6.19
CA TYR A 63 6.70 -7.34 -5.67
C TYR A 63 7.17 -7.28 -4.19
N PHE A 64 7.57 -6.11 -3.70
CA PHE A 64 7.92 -5.92 -2.29
C PHE A 64 6.72 -6.07 -1.34
N PHE A 65 5.47 -6.01 -1.83
CA PHE A 65 4.29 -6.33 -1.02
C PHE A 65 4.29 -7.78 -0.52
N VAL A 66 4.92 -8.70 -1.25
CA VAL A 66 5.10 -10.08 -0.80
C VAL A 66 6.01 -10.12 0.43
N CYS A 67 7.14 -9.41 0.35
CA CYS A 67 8.09 -9.30 1.46
C CYS A 67 7.46 -8.60 2.68
N LEU A 68 6.65 -7.56 2.43
CA LEU A 68 5.87 -6.89 3.46
C LEU A 68 4.92 -7.84 4.19
N SER A 69 4.24 -8.71 3.44
CA SER A 69 3.29 -9.69 3.98
C SER A 69 3.98 -10.73 4.86
N PHE A 70 5.10 -11.31 4.39
CA PHE A 70 5.90 -12.24 5.20
C PHE A 70 6.50 -11.55 6.44
N GLY A 71 6.97 -10.31 6.32
CA GLY A 71 7.46 -9.53 7.46
C GLY A 71 6.39 -9.28 8.51
N ALA A 72 5.16 -8.95 8.10
CA ALA A 72 4.03 -8.75 9.01
C ALA A 72 3.65 -10.05 9.74
N GLN A 73 3.61 -11.17 9.01
CA GLN A 73 3.38 -12.49 9.61
C GLN A 73 4.48 -12.88 10.60
N ALA A 74 5.75 -12.67 10.25
CA ALA A 74 6.86 -12.92 11.16
C ALA A 74 6.74 -12.08 12.45
N LEU A 75 6.36 -10.80 12.33
CA LEU A 75 6.14 -9.93 13.49
C LEU A 75 4.97 -10.39 14.38
N LEU A 76 3.89 -10.89 13.78
CA LEU A 76 2.76 -11.46 14.50
C LEU A 76 3.17 -12.70 15.30
N TRP A 77 3.84 -13.66 14.66
CA TRP A 77 4.32 -14.88 15.30
C TRP A 77 5.35 -14.59 16.40
N LYS A 78 6.22 -13.58 16.20
CA LYS A 78 7.13 -13.07 17.24
C LYS A 78 6.36 -12.55 18.46
N SER A 79 5.32 -11.75 18.22
CA SER A 79 4.50 -11.17 19.30
C SER A 79 3.75 -12.24 20.08
N LEU A 80 3.20 -13.25 19.39
CA LEU A 80 2.52 -14.39 20.00
C LEU A 80 3.50 -15.25 20.83
N SER A 81 4.69 -15.52 20.28
CA SER A 81 5.72 -16.30 20.97
C SER A 81 6.22 -15.62 22.25
N LYS A 82 6.32 -14.27 22.25
CA LYS A 82 6.70 -13.50 23.44
C LYS A 82 5.67 -13.64 24.57
N HIS A 83 4.37 -13.51 24.25
CA HIS A 83 3.31 -13.60 25.25
C HIS A 83 3.13 -15.02 25.82
N ASN A 84 3.34 -16.05 24.99
CA ASN A 84 3.18 -17.44 25.44
C ASN A 84 4.20 -17.86 26.52
N LYS A 85 5.37 -17.20 26.57
CA LYS A 85 6.39 -17.44 27.62
C LYS A 85 5.97 -16.90 29.00
N ASP A 86 5.05 -15.93 29.05
CA ASP A 86 4.61 -15.29 30.29
C ASP A 86 3.35 -16.00 30.87
N SER A 87 2.59 -16.72 30.04
CA SER A 87 1.32 -17.38 30.42
C SER A 87 1.45 -18.92 30.48
N ASN A 88 2.22 -19.44 31.44
CA ASN A 88 2.57 -20.86 31.56
C ASN A 88 1.42 -21.85 31.91
N THR A 89 0.14 -21.49 31.79
CA THR A 89 -0.95 -22.31 32.35
C THR A 89 -1.99 -22.87 31.36
N LEU A 90 -2.01 -22.53 30.06
CA LEU A 90 -3.11 -23.00 29.18
C LEU A 90 -2.76 -23.73 27.86
N TRP A 91 -1.53 -23.74 27.36
CA TRP A 91 -1.25 -24.26 26.00
C TRP A 91 0.04 -25.07 25.83
N HIS A 92 0.25 -26.10 26.64
CA HIS A 92 1.49 -26.91 26.63
C HIS A 92 1.78 -27.63 25.30
N GLY A 93 0.76 -27.87 24.45
CA GLY A 93 0.89 -28.47 23.12
C GLY A 93 1.27 -27.49 21.99
N PHE A 94 1.08 -26.18 22.18
CA PHE A 94 1.38 -25.14 21.18
C PHE A 94 2.76 -24.48 21.40
N ASN A 95 3.61 -25.06 22.26
CA ASN A 95 4.81 -24.41 22.79
C ASN A 95 6.08 -24.55 21.93
N LEU A 96 6.17 -25.55 21.04
CA LEU A 96 7.36 -25.74 20.19
C LEU A 96 7.23 -25.11 18.79
N MET A 97 5.99 -25.03 18.28
CA MET A 97 5.70 -24.62 16.91
C MET A 97 5.91 -23.11 16.61
N PRO A 98 5.59 -22.16 17.52
CA PRO A 98 5.63 -20.73 17.20
C PRO A 98 7.04 -20.19 16.96
N SER A 99 8.05 -20.69 17.68
CA SER A 99 9.41 -20.16 17.58
C SER A 99 10.11 -20.61 16.29
N VAL A 100 9.89 -21.85 15.85
CA VAL A 100 10.44 -22.37 14.60
C VAL A 100 9.70 -21.75 13.41
N ALA A 101 8.37 -21.64 13.47
CA ALA A 101 7.57 -20.99 12.43
C ALA A 101 7.96 -19.51 12.26
N PHE A 102 8.17 -18.79 13.36
CA PHE A 102 8.68 -17.42 13.35
C PHE A 102 10.04 -17.32 12.64
N LEU A 103 11.02 -18.15 13.04
CA LEU A 103 12.37 -18.12 12.45
C LEU A 103 12.35 -18.48 10.96
N LEU A 104 11.54 -19.47 10.58
CA LEU A 104 11.38 -19.87 9.18
C LEU A 104 10.75 -18.74 8.35
N LEU A 105 9.66 -18.14 8.83
CA LEU A 105 9.01 -17.00 8.17
C LEU A 105 9.96 -15.80 8.05
N TRP A 106 10.74 -15.52 9.09
CA TRP A 106 11.73 -14.45 9.07
C TRP A 106 12.86 -14.73 8.07
N CYS A 107 13.35 -15.97 8.00
CA CYS A 107 14.36 -16.37 7.02
C CYS A 107 13.85 -16.27 5.58
N VAL A 108 12.61 -16.69 5.32
CA VAL A 108 11.96 -16.55 4.01
C VAL A 108 11.76 -15.08 3.67
N ALA A 109 11.29 -14.26 4.61
CA ALA A 109 11.16 -12.81 4.44
C ALA A 109 12.51 -12.17 4.12
N LEU A 110 13.58 -12.56 4.82
CA LEU A 110 14.93 -12.05 4.60
C LEU A 110 15.49 -12.45 3.24
N LEU A 111 15.34 -13.72 2.87
CA LEU A 111 15.81 -14.22 1.57
C LEU A 111 15.07 -13.53 0.42
N THR A 112 13.74 -13.41 0.52
CA THR A 112 12.92 -12.77 -0.50
C THR A 112 13.22 -11.27 -0.61
N ALA A 113 13.30 -10.54 0.51
CA ALA A 113 13.61 -9.11 0.51
C ALA A 113 15.03 -8.82 -0.02
N THR A 114 16.02 -9.65 0.33
CA THR A 114 17.39 -9.51 -0.15
C THR A 114 17.48 -9.78 -1.65
N THR A 115 16.85 -10.86 -2.11
CA THR A 115 16.81 -11.23 -3.53
C THR A 115 16.14 -10.12 -4.36
N LEU A 116 15.00 -9.61 -3.88
CA LEU A 116 14.26 -8.58 -4.58
C LEU A 116 15.00 -7.23 -4.58
N SER A 117 15.68 -6.88 -3.48
CA SER A 117 16.54 -5.70 -3.42
C SER A 117 17.73 -5.80 -4.37
N LEU A 118 18.37 -6.98 -4.47
CA LEU A 118 19.48 -7.20 -5.40
C LEU A 118 19.00 -7.07 -6.86
N LEU A 119 17.88 -7.69 -7.21
CA LEU A 119 17.28 -7.59 -8.55
C LEU A 119 16.88 -6.16 -8.89
N PHE A 120 16.34 -5.41 -7.92
CA PHE A 120 15.96 -4.01 -8.12
C PHE A 120 17.18 -3.09 -8.22
N LEU A 121 18.24 -3.32 -7.44
CA LEU A 121 19.51 -2.60 -7.57
C LEU A 121 20.15 -2.87 -8.93
N LEU A 122 20.14 -4.12 -9.39
CA LEU A 122 20.61 -4.49 -10.72
C LEU A 122 19.77 -3.81 -11.82
N LYS A 123 18.46 -3.69 -11.63
CA LYS A 123 17.57 -2.93 -12.51
C LYS A 123 17.92 -1.45 -12.54
N CYS A 124 18.22 -0.85 -11.39
CA CYS A 124 18.65 0.55 -11.29
C CYS A 124 19.96 0.81 -12.03
N ILE A 125 20.92 -0.12 -12.00
CA ILE A 125 22.22 0.01 -12.66
C ILE A 125 22.10 -0.21 -14.18
N LEU A 126 21.34 -1.22 -14.61
CA LEU A 126 21.27 -1.62 -16.03
C LEU A 126 20.19 -0.90 -16.84
N HIS A 127 19.09 -0.47 -16.20
CA HIS A 127 17.91 0.11 -16.86
C HIS A 127 17.41 1.36 -16.10
N PHE A 128 18.33 2.29 -15.80
CA PHE A 128 18.02 3.50 -15.04
C PHE A 128 16.88 4.33 -15.67
N ASP A 129 16.86 4.45 -17.00
CA ASP A 129 15.83 5.23 -17.70
C ASP A 129 14.43 4.63 -17.53
N THR A 130 14.30 3.30 -17.60
CA THR A 130 13.02 2.60 -17.36
C THR A 130 12.55 2.78 -15.93
N VAL A 131 13.48 2.75 -14.97
CA VAL A 131 13.18 2.97 -13.54
C VAL A 131 12.74 4.42 -13.30
N LYS A 132 13.38 5.39 -13.94
CA LYS A 132 12.98 6.80 -13.88
C LYS A 132 11.58 7.02 -14.46
N GLU A 133 11.26 6.39 -15.57
CA GLU A 133 9.93 6.47 -16.20
C GLU A 133 8.84 5.84 -15.30
N GLU A 134 9.13 4.66 -14.73
CA GLU A 134 8.27 3.98 -13.75
C GLU A 134 8.01 4.86 -12.51
N PHE A 135 9.00 5.68 -12.10
CA PHE A 135 8.89 6.61 -10.99
C PHE A 135 8.26 7.97 -11.35
N SER A 136 8.26 8.35 -12.63
CA SER A 136 7.57 9.56 -13.10
C SER A 136 6.06 9.34 -13.18
N HIS A 137 5.61 8.09 -13.36
CA HIS A 137 4.18 7.78 -13.36
C HIS A 137 3.62 7.83 -11.93
N HIS A 138 2.54 8.58 -11.72
CA HIS A 138 1.94 8.83 -10.39
C HIS A 138 1.70 7.55 -9.56
N THR A 139 1.24 6.47 -10.19
CA THR A 139 0.98 5.18 -9.53
C THR A 139 2.26 4.51 -9.00
N GLY A 140 3.40 4.69 -9.67
CA GLY A 140 4.68 4.09 -9.29
C GLY A 140 5.25 4.69 -8.00
N MET A 141 4.98 5.97 -7.71
CA MET A 141 5.46 6.65 -6.52
C MET A 141 4.92 6.01 -5.22
N ASN A 142 3.68 5.52 -5.21
CA ASN A 142 3.12 4.83 -4.04
C ASN A 142 3.78 3.46 -3.78
N CYS A 143 4.21 2.76 -4.84
CA CYS A 143 4.96 1.52 -4.71
C CYS A 143 6.39 1.74 -4.21
N MET A 144 6.94 2.96 -4.31
CA MET A 144 8.29 3.28 -3.81
C MET A 144 8.42 3.14 -2.30
N TYR A 145 7.31 3.19 -1.56
CA TYR A 145 7.32 2.96 -0.12
C TYR A 145 7.56 1.48 0.21
N ALA A 146 7.12 0.55 -0.63
CA ALA A 146 7.10 -0.88 -0.32
C ALA A 146 8.48 -1.48 0.04
N PRO A 147 9.59 -1.17 -0.65
CA PRO A 147 10.93 -1.63 -0.27
C PRO A 147 11.34 -1.20 1.14
N TRP A 148 11.14 0.09 1.46
CA TRP A 148 11.54 0.67 2.75
C TRP A 148 10.71 0.12 3.91
N ILE A 149 9.39 0.03 3.71
CA ILE A 149 8.47 -0.53 4.69
C ILE A 149 8.79 -2.01 4.92
N SER A 150 9.03 -2.77 3.85
CA SER A 150 9.38 -4.19 3.95
C SER A 150 10.66 -4.39 4.78
N TRP A 151 11.68 -3.56 4.55
CA TRP A 151 12.92 -3.67 5.31
C TRP A 151 12.75 -3.27 6.77
N LEU A 152 11.92 -2.25 7.07
CA LEU A 152 11.57 -1.89 8.44
C LEU A 152 10.83 -3.03 9.17
N LEU A 153 9.83 -3.65 8.55
CA LEU A 153 9.13 -4.80 9.16
C LEU A 153 10.06 -6.00 9.38
N MET A 154 10.98 -6.24 8.44
CA MET A 154 11.96 -7.30 8.57
C MET A 154 12.93 -7.05 9.73
N LEU A 155 13.37 -5.80 9.91
CA LEU A 155 14.18 -5.41 11.07
C LEU A 155 13.38 -5.53 12.37
N GLN A 156 12.13 -5.09 12.38
CA GLN A 156 11.28 -5.17 13.56
C GLN A 156 10.95 -6.61 13.97
N SER A 157 10.81 -7.50 12.99
CA SER A 157 10.63 -8.94 13.21
C SER A 157 11.94 -9.67 13.51
N ALA A 158 13.11 -9.01 13.49
CA ALA A 158 14.39 -9.67 13.76
C ALA A 158 14.47 -10.29 15.18
N PRO A 159 15.29 -11.33 15.39
CA PRO A 159 15.52 -11.90 16.72
C PRO A 159 16.06 -10.85 17.70
N MET A 160 15.71 -10.98 18.99
CA MET A 160 16.04 -10.00 20.04
C MET A 160 17.54 -9.64 20.13
N ILE A 161 18.44 -10.57 19.75
CA ILE A 161 19.89 -10.36 19.70
C ILE A 161 20.28 -9.17 18.80
N VAL A 162 19.53 -8.90 17.73
CA VAL A 162 19.86 -7.87 16.74
C VAL A 162 19.51 -6.46 17.24
N HIS A 163 18.46 -6.33 18.08
CA HIS A 163 17.93 -5.04 18.52
C HIS A 163 18.88 -4.25 19.44
N THR A 164 19.84 -4.91 20.07
CA THR A 164 20.81 -4.26 20.98
C THR A 164 21.94 -3.56 20.23
N THR A 165 22.09 -3.81 18.93
CA THR A 165 23.20 -3.26 18.15
C THR A 165 22.94 -1.81 17.72
N CYS A 166 24.00 -0.98 17.71
CA CYS A 166 23.92 0.37 17.17
C CYS A 166 23.52 0.34 15.67
N TYR A 167 23.96 -0.69 14.95
CA TYR A 167 23.66 -0.89 13.54
C TYR A 167 22.15 -0.99 13.25
N TYR A 168 21.42 -1.74 14.09
CA TYR A 168 19.96 -1.83 14.01
C TYR A 168 19.28 -0.46 14.08
N LYS A 169 19.65 0.36 15.08
CA LYS A 169 19.08 1.70 15.27
C LYS A 169 19.35 2.61 14.08
N VAL A 170 20.59 2.61 13.58
CA VAL A 170 20.98 3.44 12.43
C VAL A 170 20.23 3.03 11.17
N LEU A 171 20.11 1.73 10.89
CA LEU A 171 19.35 1.24 9.75
C LEU A 171 17.87 1.62 9.83
N CYS A 172 17.21 1.39 10.98
CA CYS A 172 15.82 1.79 11.18
C CYS A 172 15.61 3.28 10.92
N LEU A 173 16.45 4.13 11.50
CA LEU A 173 16.37 5.59 11.29
C LEU A 173 16.63 5.97 9.83
N ALA A 174 17.59 5.33 9.16
CA ALA A 174 17.90 5.58 7.75
C ALA A 174 16.68 5.27 6.86
N PHE A 175 16.04 4.12 7.02
CA PHE A 175 14.86 3.76 6.22
C PHE A 175 13.64 4.64 6.54
N SER A 176 13.42 4.96 7.83
CA SER A 176 12.42 5.94 8.24
C SER A 176 12.64 7.31 7.63
N PHE A 177 13.90 7.76 7.54
CA PHE A 177 14.24 9.03 6.92
C PHE A 177 13.96 9.03 5.41
N VAL A 178 14.23 7.91 4.72
CA VAL A 178 13.87 7.78 3.30
C VAL A 178 12.35 7.87 3.10
N ILE A 179 11.55 7.21 3.94
CA ILE A 179 10.08 7.33 3.89
C ILE A 179 9.65 8.79 4.02
N PHE A 180 10.21 9.51 5.00
CA PHE A 180 9.93 10.93 5.20
C PHE A 180 10.28 11.81 4.00
N LEU A 181 11.40 11.54 3.32
CA LEU A 181 11.76 12.27 2.10
C LEU A 181 10.78 12.00 0.96
N ILE A 182 10.29 10.76 0.84
CA ILE A 182 9.26 10.42 -0.15
C ILE A 182 7.96 11.14 0.19
N ASP A 183 7.59 11.22 1.47
CA ASP A 183 6.42 11.99 1.92
C ASP A 183 6.58 13.46 1.58
N LEU A 184 7.72 14.08 1.89
CA LEU A 184 7.95 15.50 1.56
C LEU A 184 7.80 15.79 0.06
N LYS A 185 8.29 14.88 -0.79
CA LYS A 185 8.10 14.97 -2.24
C LYS A 185 6.64 14.81 -2.63
N LEU A 186 5.95 13.81 -2.08
CA LEU A 186 4.54 13.51 -2.34
C LEU A 186 3.64 14.69 -1.92
N TYR A 187 3.84 15.24 -0.72
CA TYR A 187 3.10 16.40 -0.21
C TYR A 187 3.48 17.69 -0.93
N GLY A 188 4.75 17.90 -1.29
CA GLY A 188 5.16 19.07 -2.09
C GLY A 188 4.46 19.10 -3.45
N GLN A 189 4.35 17.94 -4.10
CA GLN A 189 3.57 17.79 -5.33
C GLN A 189 2.07 18.02 -5.10
N TRP A 190 1.55 17.59 -3.95
CA TRP A 190 0.15 17.83 -3.57
C TRP A 190 -0.20 19.31 -3.49
N PHE A 191 0.61 20.13 -2.81
CA PHE A 191 0.35 21.57 -2.68
C PHE A 191 0.42 22.32 -4.02
N THR A 192 1.18 21.81 -4.99
CA THR A 192 1.41 22.49 -6.26
C THR A 192 0.40 22.10 -7.36
N THR A 193 -0.24 20.92 -7.27
CA THR A 193 -1.02 20.34 -8.39
C THR A 193 -2.54 20.42 -8.15
N LYS A 194 -3.22 21.37 -8.81
CA LYS A 194 -4.59 21.80 -8.44
C LYS A 194 -5.79 21.00 -9.02
N LYS A 195 -5.64 20.02 -9.93
CA LYS A 195 -6.82 19.38 -10.59
C LYS A 195 -6.83 17.85 -10.77
N GLN A 196 -5.70 17.18 -10.93
CA GLN A 196 -5.69 15.72 -11.14
C GLN A 196 -5.61 14.90 -9.83
N PHE A 197 -5.23 15.50 -8.70
CA PHE A 197 -4.90 14.78 -7.46
C PHE A 197 -6.06 13.95 -6.88
N LEU A 198 -7.27 14.49 -6.73
CA LEU A 198 -8.40 13.76 -6.13
C LEU A 198 -8.80 12.52 -6.95
N SER A 199 -8.70 12.59 -8.27
CA SER A 199 -8.98 11.43 -9.13
C SER A 199 -7.86 10.39 -9.13
N THR A 200 -6.66 10.85 -8.81
CA THR A 200 -5.40 10.13 -8.96
C THR A 200 -4.94 9.52 -7.62
N VAL A 201 -5.36 10.10 -6.49
CA VAL A 201 -5.22 9.58 -5.10
C VAL A 201 -6.31 8.59 -4.73
N ALA A 202 -7.37 8.49 -5.52
CA ALA A 202 -8.41 7.46 -5.40
C ALA A 202 -7.91 6.04 -5.79
N ASN A 203 -6.64 5.73 -5.52
CA ASN A 203 -6.08 4.39 -5.63
C ASN A 203 -5.82 3.85 -4.22
N PRO A 204 -6.33 2.66 -3.84
CA PRO A 204 -6.05 2.04 -2.55
C PRO A 204 -4.55 1.85 -2.25
N THR A 205 -3.72 1.77 -3.28
CA THR A 205 -2.25 1.72 -3.15
C THR A 205 -1.67 2.96 -2.46
N SER A 206 -2.39 4.09 -2.43
CA SER A 206 -1.99 5.29 -1.67
C SER A 206 -1.94 5.06 -0.16
N GLN A 207 -2.68 4.08 0.37
CA GLN A 207 -2.62 3.71 1.79
C GLN A 207 -1.28 3.09 2.20
N VAL A 208 -0.43 2.72 1.24
CA VAL A 208 0.90 2.20 1.52
C VAL A 208 1.80 3.28 2.12
N SER A 209 1.67 4.54 1.69
CA SER A 209 2.36 5.68 2.32
C SER A 209 1.90 5.90 3.77
N VAL A 210 0.59 5.79 4.02
CA VAL A 210 0.02 5.83 5.38
C VAL A 210 0.64 4.74 6.26
N ILE A 211 0.62 3.50 5.79
CA ILE A 211 1.20 2.36 6.52
C ILE A 211 2.68 2.60 6.77
N GLY A 212 3.43 3.12 5.79
CA GLY A 212 4.85 3.40 5.96
C GLY A 212 5.15 4.43 7.04
N ASN A 213 4.37 5.49 7.09
CA ASN A 213 4.47 6.50 8.15
C ASN A 213 4.18 5.91 9.54
N LEU A 214 3.14 5.09 9.66
CA LEU A 214 2.76 4.48 10.94
C LEU A 214 3.76 3.41 11.41
N VAL A 215 4.29 2.60 10.49
CA VAL A 215 5.38 1.66 10.75
C VAL A 215 6.64 2.41 11.19
N SER A 216 7.01 3.47 10.48
CA SER A 216 8.14 4.33 10.81
C SER A 216 7.97 4.94 12.21
N ALA A 217 6.79 5.47 12.52
CA ALA A 217 6.46 5.99 13.85
C ALA A 217 6.63 4.94 14.94
N GLN A 218 6.17 3.71 14.70
CA GLN A 218 6.31 2.61 15.64
C GLN A 218 7.79 2.31 15.93
N VAL A 219 8.61 2.13 14.88
CA VAL A 219 10.02 1.79 15.00
C VAL A 219 10.82 2.92 15.66
N ILE A 220 10.59 4.18 15.28
CA ILE A 220 11.25 5.35 15.88
C ILE A 220 10.90 5.46 17.38
N ALA A 221 9.64 5.18 17.74
CA ALA A 221 9.22 5.17 19.14
C ALA A 221 9.91 4.05 19.94
N GLU A 222 10.06 2.85 19.37
CA GLU A 222 10.79 1.73 19.98
C GLU A 222 12.28 2.04 20.19
N ILE A 223 12.89 2.86 19.32
CA ILE A 223 14.27 3.35 19.48
C ILE A 223 14.40 4.41 20.61
N GLY A 224 13.29 5.08 20.94
CA GLY A 224 13.20 6.07 22.02
C GLY A 224 12.99 7.52 21.55
N TRP A 225 12.89 7.78 20.24
CA TRP A 225 12.75 9.13 19.67
C TRP A 225 11.26 9.53 19.58
N LYS A 226 10.63 9.77 20.73
CA LYS A 226 9.17 9.95 20.82
C LYS A 226 8.63 11.12 19.99
N GLU A 227 9.31 12.27 19.97
CA GLU A 227 8.85 13.44 19.21
C GLU A 227 8.82 13.17 17.70
N SER A 228 9.88 12.58 17.16
CA SER A 228 9.94 12.18 15.76
C SER A 228 8.90 11.10 15.42
N ALA A 229 8.60 10.20 16.36
CA ALA A 229 7.54 9.22 16.19
C ALA A 229 6.15 9.87 16.13
N VAL A 230 5.87 10.87 16.97
CA VAL A 230 4.61 11.64 16.93
C VAL A 230 4.49 12.40 15.61
N LEU A 231 5.59 12.94 15.07
CA LEU A 231 5.60 13.59 13.76
C LEU A 231 5.20 12.62 12.64
N MET A 232 5.86 11.45 12.54
CA MET A 232 5.52 10.44 11.52
C MET A 232 4.09 9.92 11.69
N PHE A 233 3.67 9.70 12.94
CA PHE A 233 2.31 9.26 13.26
C PHE A 233 1.27 10.27 12.79
N SER A 234 1.51 11.56 13.03
CA SER A 234 0.60 12.65 12.64
C SER A 234 0.46 12.75 11.12
N LEU A 235 1.57 12.66 10.38
CA LEU A 235 1.56 12.63 8.91
C LEU A 235 0.72 11.47 8.38
N GLY A 236 0.97 10.26 8.90
CA GLY A 236 0.21 9.06 8.54
C GLY A 236 -1.28 9.20 8.83
N LEU A 237 -1.67 9.72 10.01
CA LEU A 237 -3.07 9.83 10.42
C LEU A 237 -3.85 10.86 9.59
N VAL A 238 -3.27 12.04 9.34
CA VAL A 238 -3.91 13.06 8.50
C VAL A 238 -4.14 12.52 7.10
N PHE A 239 -3.14 11.84 6.53
CA PHE A 239 -3.25 11.27 5.20
C PHE A 239 -4.23 10.11 5.12
N TYR A 240 -4.29 9.29 6.16
CA TYR A 240 -5.30 8.26 6.31
C TYR A 240 -6.70 8.85 6.21
N LEU A 241 -7.01 9.91 6.96
CA LEU A 241 -8.34 10.52 6.93
C LEU A 241 -8.71 11.07 5.54
N VAL A 242 -7.76 11.73 4.87
CA VAL A 242 -7.97 12.26 3.50
C VAL A 242 -8.25 11.14 2.51
N ILE A 243 -7.42 10.09 2.51
CA ILE A 243 -7.60 8.92 1.63
C ILE A 243 -8.90 8.19 1.98
N PHE A 244 -9.20 8.04 3.27
CA PHE A 244 -10.39 7.36 3.76
C PHE A 244 -11.65 8.01 3.20
N ILE A 245 -11.80 9.33 3.37
CA ILE A 245 -12.94 10.08 2.86
C ILE A 245 -13.02 9.99 1.32
N THR A 246 -11.90 10.18 0.63
CA THR A 246 -11.84 10.23 -0.83
C THR A 246 -12.22 8.91 -1.48
N LEU A 247 -11.70 7.80 -0.95
CA LEU A 247 -12.01 6.47 -1.45
C LEU A 247 -13.41 6.01 -1.03
N TYR A 248 -13.86 6.35 0.18
CA TYR A 248 -15.22 6.02 0.64
C TYR A 248 -16.28 6.63 -0.29
N GLN A 249 -16.07 7.86 -0.75
CA GLN A 249 -16.96 8.54 -1.71
C GLN A 249 -16.97 7.91 -3.12
N ARG A 250 -15.99 7.05 -3.44
CA ARG A 250 -15.85 6.39 -4.74
C ARG A 250 -16.03 4.87 -4.66
N LEU A 251 -16.53 4.37 -3.54
CA LEU A 251 -16.82 2.94 -3.36
C LEU A 251 -17.99 2.53 -4.27
N THR A 252 -17.67 1.84 -5.36
CA THR A 252 -18.67 1.24 -6.24
C THR A 252 -18.61 -0.29 -6.29
N VAL A 253 -17.41 -0.88 -6.14
CA VAL A 253 -17.17 -2.35 -6.15
C VAL A 253 -16.01 -2.69 -5.20
N LEU A 254 -16.04 -3.83 -4.50
CA LEU A 254 -14.87 -4.33 -3.74
C LEU A 254 -13.71 -4.64 -4.70
N ARG A 255 -12.60 -3.95 -4.51
CA ARG A 255 -11.31 -4.23 -5.12
C ARG A 255 -10.38 -4.73 -4.01
N PRO A 256 -9.49 -5.70 -4.27
CA PRO A 256 -8.60 -6.27 -3.24
C PRO A 256 -7.80 -5.24 -2.43
N GLY A 257 -7.56 -4.05 -2.98
CA GLY A 257 -6.89 -2.96 -2.27
C GLY A 257 -7.65 -2.39 -1.07
N TYR A 258 -8.97 -2.62 -0.92
CA TYR A 258 -9.71 -2.10 0.24
C TYR A 258 -9.34 -2.79 1.56
N PHE A 259 -8.69 -3.96 1.51
CA PHE A 259 -8.16 -4.58 2.73
C PHE A 259 -7.09 -3.74 3.43
N LEU A 260 -6.42 -2.82 2.72
CA LEU A 260 -5.47 -1.88 3.34
C LEU A 260 -6.14 -0.92 4.34
N PHE A 261 -7.47 -0.72 4.25
CA PHE A 261 -8.21 0.16 5.15
C PHE A 261 -8.24 -0.35 6.59
N ILE A 262 -8.15 -1.67 6.74
CA ILE A 262 -8.11 -2.32 8.05
C ILE A 262 -6.69 -2.24 8.61
N ALA A 263 -5.68 -2.34 7.72
CA ALA A 263 -4.28 -2.34 8.08
C ALA A 263 -3.82 -1.02 8.70
N ALA A 264 -4.14 0.13 8.09
CA ALA A 264 -3.72 1.44 8.59
C ALA A 264 -4.13 1.71 10.06
N PRO A 265 -5.41 1.62 10.48
CA PRO A 265 -5.80 1.84 11.88
C PRO A 265 -5.23 0.77 12.83
N SER A 266 -5.00 -0.46 12.37
CA SER A 266 -4.34 -1.50 13.17
C SER A 266 -2.88 -1.14 13.48
N VAL A 267 -2.11 -0.75 12.46
CA VAL A 267 -0.73 -0.29 12.62
C VAL A 267 -0.67 1.00 13.43
N ALA A 268 -1.63 1.92 13.25
CA ALA A 268 -1.72 3.13 14.07
C ALA A 268 -1.91 2.81 15.56
N SER A 269 -2.71 1.80 15.90
CA SER A 269 -2.88 1.35 17.28
C SER A 269 -1.55 0.89 17.91
N LEU A 270 -0.78 0.10 17.16
CA LEU A 270 0.54 -0.40 17.56
C LEU A 270 1.60 0.71 17.66
N ALA A 271 1.59 1.64 16.72
CA ALA A 271 2.46 2.81 16.74
C ALA A 271 2.17 3.68 17.97
N TRP A 272 0.89 3.97 18.25
CA TRP A 272 0.51 4.76 19.42
C TRP A 272 0.84 4.07 20.74
N LYS A 273 0.70 2.73 20.80
CA LYS A 273 1.16 1.94 21.94
C LYS A 273 2.66 2.12 22.17
N SER A 274 3.44 2.14 21.09
CA SER A 274 4.90 2.29 21.17
C SER A 274 5.30 3.71 21.58
N ILE A 275 4.60 4.73 21.10
CA ILE A 275 4.78 6.14 21.49
C ILE A 275 4.44 6.34 22.98
N SER A 276 3.27 5.86 23.39
CA SER A 276 2.75 6.03 24.75
C SER A 276 3.45 5.12 25.78
N GLY A 277 4.07 4.03 25.33
CA GLY A 277 4.63 2.98 26.18
C GLY A 277 3.57 2.05 26.81
N ALA A 278 2.29 2.33 26.63
CA ALA A 278 1.18 1.56 27.19
C ALA A 278 -0.02 1.50 26.23
N PHE A 279 -0.87 0.49 26.40
CA PHE A 279 -2.07 0.32 25.57
C PHE A 279 -3.23 1.16 26.09
N VAL A 280 -3.16 2.46 25.81
CA VAL A 280 -4.07 3.51 26.29
C VAL A 280 -5.30 3.69 25.39
N THR A 281 -6.24 4.56 25.79
CA THR A 281 -7.53 4.79 25.11
C THR A 281 -7.39 5.08 23.60
N PRO A 282 -6.48 5.96 23.12
CA PRO A 282 -6.33 6.18 21.67
C PRO A 282 -5.93 4.92 20.90
N SER A 283 -5.02 4.08 21.44
CA SER A 283 -4.68 2.79 20.83
C SER A 283 -5.89 1.87 20.76
N LYS A 284 -6.70 1.81 21.82
CA LYS A 284 -7.94 1.01 21.84
C LYS A 284 -8.95 1.50 20.81
N MET A 285 -9.15 2.81 20.71
CA MET A 285 -10.06 3.41 19.72
C MET A 285 -9.66 3.05 18.29
N LEU A 286 -8.36 3.17 17.95
CA LEU A 286 -7.85 2.81 16.63
C LEU A 286 -7.99 1.30 16.34
N LEU A 287 -7.78 0.45 17.34
CA LEU A 287 -8.00 -1.00 17.20
C LEU A 287 -9.49 -1.30 16.94
N PHE A 288 -10.40 -0.72 17.71
CA PHE A 288 -11.83 -0.91 17.50
C PHE A 288 -12.31 -0.37 16.15
N LEU A 289 -11.74 0.75 15.68
CA LEU A 289 -11.98 1.24 14.33
C LEU A 289 -11.56 0.23 13.26
N SER A 290 -10.37 -0.37 13.41
CA SER A 290 -9.89 -1.43 12.52
C SER A 290 -10.83 -2.65 12.51
N LEU A 291 -11.29 -3.10 13.68
CA LEU A 291 -12.23 -4.21 13.81
C LEU A 291 -13.60 -3.89 13.18
N PHE A 292 -14.12 -2.69 13.40
CA PHE A 292 -15.36 -2.24 12.78
C PHE A 292 -15.26 -2.25 11.25
N LEU A 293 -14.17 -1.71 10.70
CA LEU A 293 -13.94 -1.73 9.26
C LEU A 293 -13.79 -3.16 8.72
N PHE A 294 -13.12 -4.04 9.46
CA PHE A 294 -13.01 -5.45 9.07
C PHE A 294 -14.38 -6.11 8.96
N MET A 295 -15.23 -5.98 9.99
CA MET A 295 -16.57 -6.54 9.99
C MET A 295 -17.42 -5.96 8.85
N SER A 296 -17.36 -4.65 8.62
CA SER A 296 -18.08 -3.99 7.53
C SER A 296 -17.67 -4.53 6.15
N GLN A 297 -16.38 -4.76 5.91
CA GLN A 297 -15.90 -5.33 4.64
C GLN A 297 -16.34 -6.79 4.46
N VAL A 298 -16.35 -7.59 5.52
CA VAL A 298 -16.80 -9.00 5.47
C VAL A 298 -18.29 -9.09 5.15
N THR A 299 -19.12 -8.23 5.75
CA THR A 299 -20.55 -8.16 5.43
C THR A 299 -20.76 -7.75 3.98
N PHE A 300 -20.09 -6.69 3.52
CA PHE A 300 -20.21 -6.21 2.15
C PHE A 300 -19.78 -7.25 1.10
N PHE A 301 -18.73 -8.04 1.40
CA PHE A 301 -18.31 -9.15 0.54
C PHE A 301 -19.34 -10.29 0.51
N SER A 302 -19.96 -10.59 1.64
CA SER A 302 -20.97 -11.65 1.74
C SER A 302 -22.22 -11.30 0.91
N ASP A 303 -22.66 -10.04 0.94
CA ASP A 303 -23.78 -9.57 0.14
C ASP A 303 -23.50 -9.63 -1.36
N PHE A 304 -22.27 -9.31 -1.80
CA PHE A 304 -21.87 -9.43 -3.20
C PHE A 304 -21.91 -10.88 -3.70
N ASN A 305 -21.45 -11.83 -2.88
CA ASN A 305 -21.45 -13.25 -3.22
C ASN A 305 -22.88 -13.84 -3.28
N ILE A 306 -23.83 -13.28 -2.52
CA ILE A 306 -25.24 -13.71 -2.52
C ILE A 306 -25.99 -13.15 -3.74
N LEU A 307 -25.59 -11.98 -4.26
CA LEU A 307 -26.20 -11.36 -5.45
C LEU A 307 -25.71 -11.92 -6.79
N GLU A 308 -24.58 -12.65 -6.80
CA GLU A 308 -24.08 -13.38 -7.98
C GLU A 308 -24.52 -14.87 -8.03
N LEU A 309 -25.29 -15.34 -7.05
CA LEU A 309 -25.87 -16.69 -6.96
C LEU A 309 -27.38 -16.68 -7.27
#